data_AF-A0A1G5PB15-F1
#
_entry.id   AF-A0A1G5PB15-F1
#
_cell.length_a   1.000
_cell.length_b   1.000
_cell.length_c   1.000
_cell.angle_alpha   90.00
_cell.angle_beta   90.00
_cell.angle_gamma   90.00
#
_symmetry.space_group_name_H-M   'P 1'
#
loop_
_entity.id
_entity.type
_entity.pdbx_description
1 polymer ?
#
loop_
_entity_poly.entity_id
_entity_poly.type
_entity_poly.pdbx_seq_one_letter_code
_entity_poly.pdbx_strand_id
1 'polypeptide(L)'
;VGRNGSETLAYVGETVDVMKRLSSHRRDKDKAFAEMVFVVTSRSGLNSKDLARHRQAKYAALIAASGRAKLVGAPPEAAELPPVFAAIADPLVDLERQLLWDLGCPLLEPSLRHPALGIVDAEAGGADVLSPDQAKRPMMEMTYAGLFGRGLECDNLFIVLPGSEVRVLGENGNEESSVRTRRAILEKRGVLTPIPGVEDRQRLNSAVAFWSKSIAARVLAGSHVPSNVWRPIHPWRSLEVIE
;
A
#
# COMPACT_ATOMS: atom_id res chain seq x y z
N VAL A 1 -12.93 -5.41 3.86
CA VAL A 1 -12.18 -6.31 2.96
C VAL A 1 -11.62 -7.45 3.79
N GLY A 2 -11.61 -8.67 3.27
CA GLY A 2 -10.86 -9.77 3.89
C GLY A 2 -10.95 -11.03 3.04
N ARG A 3 -10.51 -12.15 3.59
CA ARG A 3 -10.41 -13.41 2.83
C ARG A 3 -11.42 -14.44 3.31
N ASN A 4 -11.94 -15.20 2.36
CA ASN A 4 -12.67 -16.44 2.61
C ASN A 4 -12.01 -17.55 1.77
N GLY A 5 -11.12 -18.33 2.39
CA GLY A 5 -10.24 -19.25 1.67
C GLY A 5 -9.29 -18.49 0.74
N SER A 6 -9.29 -18.84 -0.55
CA SER A 6 -8.50 -18.16 -1.59
C SER A 6 -9.19 -16.93 -2.18
N GLU A 7 -10.48 -16.72 -1.91
CA GLU A 7 -11.25 -15.60 -2.46
C GLU A 7 -11.10 -14.36 -1.57
N THR A 8 -10.80 -13.21 -2.19
CA THR A 8 -10.85 -11.92 -1.49
C THR A 8 -12.26 -11.38 -1.61
N LEU A 9 -12.89 -11.05 -0.47
CA LEU A 9 -14.22 -10.48 -0.39
C LEU A 9 -14.15 -9.00 -0.03
N ALA A 10 -15.01 -8.21 -0.65
CA ALA A 10 -15.11 -6.78 -0.42
C ALA A 10 -16.57 -6.35 -0.20
N TYR A 11 -16.77 -5.42 0.72
CA TYR A 11 -18.03 -4.71 0.91
C TYR A 11 -17.76 -3.22 0.78
N VAL A 12 -18.61 -2.51 0.06
CA VAL A 12 -18.57 -1.05 -0.07
C VAL A 12 -19.92 -0.50 0.36
N GLY A 13 -19.91 0.52 1.22
CA GLY A 13 -21.13 1.15 1.71
C GLY A 13 -20.88 2.54 2.25
N GLU A 14 -21.91 3.38 2.22
CA GLU A 14 -21.91 4.68 2.90
C GLU A 14 -22.39 4.58 4.36
N THR A 15 -21.97 5.51 5.21
CA THR A 15 -22.54 5.72 6.55
C THR A 15 -22.19 7.10 7.05
N VAL A 16 -23.09 7.68 7.87
CA VAL A 16 -22.81 8.90 8.65
C VAL A 16 -22.17 8.57 10.01
N ASP A 17 -22.30 7.33 10.47
CA ASP A 17 -21.73 6.83 11.72
C ASP A 17 -20.94 5.54 11.45
N VAL A 18 -19.61 5.68 11.44
CA VAL A 18 -18.69 4.58 11.17
C VAL A 18 -18.72 3.56 12.31
N MET A 19 -18.78 4.00 13.56
CA MET A 19 -18.72 3.10 14.72
C MET A 19 -19.96 2.23 14.84
N LYS A 20 -21.14 2.81 14.60
CA LYS A 20 -22.40 2.06 14.54
C LYS A 20 -22.40 1.08 13.38
N ARG A 21 -21.88 1.46 12.21
CA ARG A 21 -21.78 0.58 11.03
C ARG A 21 -20.85 -0.60 11.30
N LEU A 22 -19.66 -0.36 11.87
CA LEU A 22 -18.71 -1.40 12.23
C LEU A 22 -19.27 -2.36 13.28
N SER A 23 -19.94 -1.83 14.30
CA SER A 23 -20.61 -2.63 15.33
C SER A 23 -21.69 -3.53 14.73
N SER A 24 -22.43 -3.03 13.73
CA SER A 24 -23.44 -3.81 13.01
C SER A 24 -22.80 -4.91 12.17
N HIS A 25 -21.72 -4.59 11.44
CA HIS A 25 -20.96 -5.56 10.65
C HIS A 25 -20.37 -6.68 11.49
N ARG A 26 -19.88 -6.38 12.69
CA ARG A 26 -19.33 -7.39 13.61
C ARG A 26 -20.37 -8.43 14.04
N ARG A 27 -21.66 -8.07 14.05
CA ARG A 27 -22.78 -8.97 14.41
C ARG A 27 -23.35 -9.72 13.20
N ASP A 28 -23.08 -9.22 12.00
CA ASP A 28 -23.59 -9.75 10.74
C ASP A 28 -22.66 -10.87 10.23
N LYS A 29 -23.14 -12.11 10.28
CA LYS A 29 -22.36 -13.30 9.91
C LYS A 29 -21.92 -13.26 8.44
N ASP A 30 -22.72 -12.65 7.56
CA ASP A 30 -22.40 -12.56 6.13
C ASP A 30 -21.27 -11.56 5.85
N LYS A 31 -20.92 -10.74 6.85
CA LYS A 31 -19.84 -9.75 6.79
C LYS A 31 -18.69 -10.06 7.74
N ALA A 32 -18.70 -11.23 8.37
CA ALA A 32 -17.65 -11.69 9.28
C ALA A 32 -16.29 -11.88 8.58
N PHE A 33 -16.24 -11.85 7.24
CA PHE A 33 -15.00 -11.89 6.47
C PHE A 33 -14.15 -10.61 6.59
N ALA A 34 -14.69 -9.50 7.09
CA ALA A 34 -14.00 -8.21 7.03
C ALA A 34 -12.86 -8.11 8.07
N GLU A 35 -11.62 -8.10 7.59
CA GLU A 35 -10.40 -7.95 8.40
C GLU A 35 -9.82 -6.53 8.36
N MET A 36 -9.96 -5.86 7.21
CA MET A 36 -9.49 -4.50 6.97
C MET A 36 -10.63 -3.58 6.56
N VAL A 37 -10.62 -2.37 7.11
CA VAL A 37 -11.59 -1.31 6.85
C VAL A 37 -10.85 -0.07 6.38
N PHE A 38 -11.29 0.47 5.25
CA PHE A 38 -10.85 1.76 4.73
C PHE A 38 -12.04 2.70 4.78
N VAL A 39 -11.83 3.91 5.29
CA VAL A 39 -12.87 4.93 5.40
C VAL A 39 -12.42 6.15 4.63
N VAL A 40 -13.19 6.51 3.60
CA VAL A 40 -13.01 7.77 2.88
C VAL A 40 -13.98 8.77 3.48
N THR A 41 -13.43 9.89 3.93
CA THR A 41 -14.18 11.01 4.48
C THR A 41 -13.59 12.32 3.96
N SER A 42 -14.42 13.35 3.86
CA SER A 42 -13.97 14.70 3.52
C SER A 42 -14.42 15.67 4.59
N ARG A 43 -13.64 16.72 4.88
CA ARG A 43 -14.08 17.82 5.76
C ARG A 43 -14.92 18.87 5.02
N SER A 44 -15.19 18.66 3.73
CA SER A 44 -15.91 19.64 2.92
C SER A 44 -17.41 19.61 3.23
N GLY A 45 -18.06 20.77 3.12
CA GLY A 45 -19.52 20.87 3.13
C GLY A 45 -20.20 20.21 1.92
N LEU A 46 -19.42 19.60 1.01
CA LEU A 46 -19.91 18.91 -0.18
C LEU A 46 -20.31 17.45 0.07
N ASN A 47 -20.24 16.97 1.32
CA ASN A 47 -20.70 15.62 1.66
C ASN A 47 -22.23 15.54 1.63
N SER A 48 -22.79 15.24 0.46
CA SER A 48 -24.19 14.86 0.32
C SER A 48 -24.34 13.33 0.26
N LYS A 49 -25.54 12.85 0.56
CA LYS A 49 -25.90 11.43 0.38
C LYS A 49 -25.73 10.99 -1.08
N ASP A 50 -26.10 11.85 -2.02
CA ASP A 50 -25.99 11.52 -3.45
C ASP A 50 -24.51 11.39 -3.87
N LEU A 51 -23.63 12.25 -3.38
CA LEU A 51 -22.19 12.12 -3.63
C LEU A 51 -21.63 10.83 -3.02
N ALA A 52 -22.05 10.47 -1.81
CA ALA A 52 -21.62 9.23 -1.16
C ALA A 52 -22.13 7.98 -1.92
N ARG A 53 -23.37 7.99 -2.41
CA ARG A 53 -23.91 6.93 -3.29
C ARG A 53 -23.19 6.86 -4.64
N HIS A 54 -22.89 8.01 -5.26
CA HIS A 54 -22.11 8.07 -6.49
C HIS A 54 -20.72 7.45 -6.31
N ARG A 55 -20.00 7.83 -5.25
CA ARG A 55 -18.70 7.23 -4.87
C ARG A 55 -18.83 5.72 -4.62
N GLN A 56 -19.82 5.29 -3.85
CA GLN A 56 -20.06 3.88 -3.56
C GLN A 56 -20.25 3.08 -4.85
N ALA A 57 -21.03 3.59 -5.81
CA ALA A 57 -21.25 2.96 -7.10
C ALA A 57 -19.97 2.89 -7.95
N LYS A 58 -19.21 3.99 -8.02
CA LYS A 58 -17.91 4.03 -8.73
C LYS A 58 -16.91 3.04 -8.14
N TYR A 59 -16.76 2.98 -6.81
CA TYR A 59 -15.87 2.02 -6.15
C TYR A 59 -16.30 0.58 -6.42
N ALA A 60 -17.60 0.26 -6.36
CA ALA A 60 -18.08 -1.06 -6.68
C ALA A 60 -17.78 -1.45 -8.14
N ALA A 61 -18.00 -0.53 -9.08
CA ALA A 61 -17.66 -0.76 -10.49
C ALA A 61 -16.15 -1.01 -10.69
N LEU A 62 -15.28 -0.24 -10.01
CA LEU A 62 -13.82 -0.44 -10.06
C LEU A 62 -13.39 -1.77 -9.44
N ILE A 63 -14.00 -2.20 -8.32
CA ILE A 63 -13.72 -3.51 -7.71
C ILE A 63 -14.14 -4.65 -8.64
N ALA A 64 -15.32 -4.53 -9.27
CA ALA A 64 -15.78 -5.52 -10.23
C ALA A 64 -14.84 -5.58 -11.45
N ALA A 65 -14.42 -4.43 -11.97
CA ALA A 65 -13.49 -4.33 -13.10
C ALA A 65 -12.07 -4.81 -12.77
N SER A 66 -11.62 -4.67 -11.52
CA SER A 66 -10.29 -5.12 -11.12
C SER A 66 -10.15 -6.63 -11.06
N GLY A 67 -11.24 -7.37 -10.82
CA GLY A 67 -11.21 -8.81 -10.60
C GLY A 67 -10.42 -9.24 -9.35
N ARG A 68 -10.06 -8.30 -8.46
CA ARG A 68 -9.24 -8.57 -7.27
C ARG A 68 -10.06 -9.02 -6.06
N ALA A 69 -11.36 -8.75 -6.07
CA ALA A 69 -12.26 -9.18 -5.02
C ALA A 69 -13.68 -9.39 -5.54
N LYS A 70 -14.40 -10.32 -4.91
CA LYS A 70 -15.84 -10.46 -5.10
C LYS A 70 -16.57 -9.49 -4.18
N LEU A 71 -17.47 -8.70 -4.75
CA LEU A 71 -18.34 -7.82 -3.98
C LEU A 71 -19.41 -8.64 -3.24
N VAL A 72 -19.59 -8.31 -1.97
CA VAL A 72 -20.59 -8.88 -1.07
C VAL A 72 -21.62 -7.81 -0.75
N GLY A 73 -22.90 -8.16 -0.85
CA GLY A 73 -24.04 -7.26 -0.67
C GLY A 73 -24.72 -6.90 -1.99
N ALA A 74 -25.81 -6.15 -1.89
CA ALA A 74 -26.55 -5.69 -3.06
C ALA A 74 -25.69 -4.72 -3.90
N PRO A 75 -25.78 -4.77 -5.24
CA PRO A 75 -25.15 -3.78 -6.11
C PRO A 75 -25.61 -2.37 -5.70
N PRO A 76 -24.68 -1.42 -5.52
CA PRO A 76 -25.07 -0.06 -5.19
C PRO A 76 -25.78 0.59 -6.38
N GLU A 77 -26.94 1.17 -6.11
CA GLU A 77 -27.64 2.01 -7.07
C GLU A 77 -26.97 3.39 -7.08
N ALA A 78 -26.40 3.75 -8.23
CA ALA A 78 -25.77 5.05 -8.46
C ALA A 78 -26.80 6.17 -8.31
N ALA A 79 -26.45 7.20 -7.53
CA ALA A 79 -27.23 8.43 -7.53
C ALA A 79 -26.89 9.21 -8.80
N GLU A 80 -27.91 9.75 -9.48
CA GLU A 80 -27.70 10.69 -10.57
C GLU A 80 -27.24 12.04 -10.01
N LEU A 81 -25.97 12.36 -10.21
CA LEU A 81 -25.45 13.69 -9.91
C LEU A 81 -25.68 14.63 -11.10
N PRO A 82 -26.02 15.91 -10.86
CA PRO A 82 -26.00 16.90 -11.93
C PRO A 82 -24.60 16.96 -12.57
N PRO A 83 -24.49 17.22 -13.89
CA PRO A 83 -23.21 17.11 -14.62
C PRO A 83 -22.05 17.89 -13.99
N VAL A 84 -22.32 19.07 -13.43
CA VAL A 84 -21.32 19.89 -12.74
C VAL A 84 -20.76 19.21 -11.49
N PHE A 85 -21.62 18.53 -10.71
CA PHE A 85 -21.18 17.81 -9.52
C PHE A 85 -20.47 16.51 -9.88
N ALA A 86 -20.91 15.81 -10.92
CA ALA A 86 -20.22 14.64 -11.44
C ALA A 86 -18.79 14.99 -11.92
N ALA A 87 -18.63 16.11 -12.64
CA ALA A 87 -17.33 16.59 -13.12
C ALA A 87 -16.34 16.95 -11.98
N ILE A 88 -16.85 17.30 -10.80
CA ILE A 88 -16.03 17.54 -9.60
C ILE A 88 -15.77 16.24 -8.84
N ALA A 89 -16.78 15.36 -8.75
CA ALA A 89 -16.71 14.12 -7.98
C ALA A 89 -15.78 13.08 -8.61
N ASP A 90 -15.79 12.94 -9.94
CA ASP A 90 -15.02 11.91 -10.63
C ASP A 90 -13.50 12.06 -10.44
N PRO A 91 -12.89 13.24 -10.59
CA PRO A 91 -11.47 13.44 -10.26
C PRO A 91 -11.13 13.16 -8.79
N LEU A 92 -12.06 13.40 -7.86
CA LEU A 92 -11.84 13.06 -6.44
C LEU A 92 -11.76 11.56 -6.24
N VAL A 93 -12.57 10.77 -6.96
CA VAL A 93 -12.50 9.31 -6.93
C VAL A 93 -11.13 8.81 -7.40
N ASP A 94 -10.51 9.44 -8.39
CA ASP A 94 -9.15 9.06 -8.83
C ASP A 94 -8.08 9.38 -7.77
N LEU A 95 -8.18 10.52 -7.09
CA LEU A 95 -7.28 10.85 -5.98
C LEU A 95 -7.49 9.90 -4.79
N GLU A 96 -8.74 9.62 -4.44
CA GLU A 96 -9.11 8.65 -3.41
C GLU A 96 -8.58 7.26 -3.75
N ARG A 97 -8.61 6.87 -5.03
CA ARG A 97 -8.05 5.60 -5.54
C ARG A 97 -6.56 5.49 -5.23
N GLN A 98 -5.78 6.53 -5.56
CA GLN A 98 -4.35 6.58 -5.27
C GLN A 98 -4.07 6.52 -3.76
N LEU A 99 -4.83 7.27 -2.95
CA LEU A 99 -4.67 7.25 -1.50
C LEU A 99 -4.98 5.87 -0.90
N LEU A 100 -6.04 5.23 -1.38
CA LEU A 100 -6.40 3.87 -0.97
C LEU A 100 -5.31 2.87 -1.36
N TRP A 101 -4.72 3.00 -2.54
CA TRP A 101 -3.57 2.21 -2.96
C TRP A 101 -2.38 2.38 -2.01
N ASP A 102 -2.02 3.61 -1.68
CA ASP A 102 -0.92 3.93 -0.76
C ASP A 102 -1.17 3.45 0.68
N LEU A 103 -2.44 3.37 1.08
CA LEU A 103 -2.86 2.74 2.32
C LEU A 103 -2.82 1.21 2.26
N GLY A 104 -2.68 0.63 1.07
CA GLY A 104 -2.59 -0.80 0.84
C GLY A 104 -3.93 -1.48 0.52
N CYS A 105 -4.91 -0.72 0.00
CA CYS A 105 -6.15 -1.23 -0.58
C CYS A 105 -6.03 -1.26 -2.12
N PRO A 106 -5.57 -2.38 -2.72
CA PRO A 106 -5.34 -2.43 -4.16
C PRO A 106 -6.62 -2.72 -4.96
N LEU A 107 -7.79 -2.79 -4.32
CA LEU A 107 -9.00 -3.36 -4.92
C LEU A 107 -9.58 -2.54 -6.07
N LEU A 108 -9.24 -1.25 -6.14
CA LEU A 108 -9.73 -0.33 -7.16
C LEU A 108 -8.84 -0.28 -8.41
N GLU A 109 -7.65 -0.86 -8.35
CA GLU A 109 -6.70 -0.83 -9.47
C GLU A 109 -6.90 -2.00 -10.42
N PRO A 110 -6.73 -1.81 -11.74
CA PRO A 110 -6.80 -2.88 -12.72
C PRO A 110 -5.98 -4.11 -12.32
N SER A 111 -6.45 -5.32 -12.66
CA SER A 111 -5.63 -6.53 -12.50
C SER A 111 -4.50 -6.54 -13.52
N LEU A 112 -3.41 -5.87 -13.17
CA LEU A 112 -2.10 -6.33 -13.57
C LEU A 112 -1.73 -7.42 -12.57
N ARG A 113 -1.28 -8.59 -13.02
CA ARG A 113 -0.75 -9.60 -12.10
C ARG A 113 0.45 -8.97 -11.41
N HIS A 114 0.29 -8.63 -10.14
CA HIS A 114 1.39 -8.14 -9.34
C HIS A 114 1.96 -9.28 -8.51
N PRO A 115 3.28 -9.36 -8.34
CA PRO A 115 3.88 -10.31 -7.44
C PRO A 115 3.45 -9.94 -6.01
N ALA A 116 2.78 -10.87 -5.33
CA ALA A 116 2.48 -10.76 -3.91
C ALA A 116 3.80 -10.69 -3.14
N LEU A 117 4.24 -9.49 -2.71
CA LEU A 117 5.57 -9.24 -2.12
C LEU A 117 6.61 -10.14 -2.83
N GLY A 118 6.83 -9.96 -4.13
CA GLY A 118 7.84 -10.73 -4.83
C GLY A 118 9.19 -10.42 -4.20
N ILE A 119 9.84 -11.44 -3.63
CA ILE A 119 11.28 -11.35 -3.41
C ILE A 119 11.88 -11.53 -4.79
N VAL A 120 12.66 -10.54 -5.22
CA VAL A 120 13.58 -10.78 -6.33
C VAL A 120 14.86 -11.26 -5.68
N ASP A 121 15.11 -12.56 -5.78
CA ASP A 121 16.32 -13.17 -5.24
C ASP A 121 17.51 -12.54 -5.96
N ALA A 122 18.30 -11.74 -5.23
CA ALA A 122 19.53 -11.15 -5.74
C ALA A 122 20.69 -12.17 -5.81
N GLU A 123 20.41 -13.44 -5.51
CA GLU A 123 21.41 -14.52 -5.38
C GLU A 123 21.22 -15.66 -6.39
N ALA A 124 20.81 -15.34 -7.63
CA ALA A 124 21.26 -16.13 -8.77
C ALA A 124 22.64 -15.60 -9.20
N GLY A 125 23.69 -16.23 -8.67
CA GLY A 125 25.08 -15.79 -8.79
C GLY A 125 25.52 -15.32 -10.18
N GLY A 126 26.00 -14.09 -10.21
CA GLY A 126 26.53 -13.35 -11.34
C GLY A 126 26.28 -11.88 -11.02
N ALA A 127 27.27 -11.01 -11.14
CA ALA A 127 27.01 -9.58 -11.00
C ALA A 127 25.93 -9.19 -12.01
N ASP A 128 24.69 -8.98 -11.55
CA ASP A 128 23.60 -8.48 -12.38
C ASP A 128 23.96 -7.04 -12.73
N VAL A 129 24.63 -6.89 -13.86
CA VAL A 129 24.69 -5.64 -14.59
C VAL A 129 23.24 -5.26 -14.82
N LEU A 130 22.76 -4.24 -14.09
CA LEU A 130 21.47 -3.62 -14.33
C LEU A 130 21.34 -3.47 -15.84
N SER A 131 20.31 -4.08 -16.44
CA SER A 131 20.07 -3.87 -17.86
C SER A 131 20.02 -2.35 -18.11
N PRO A 132 20.47 -1.83 -19.27
CA PRO A 132 20.53 -0.39 -19.54
C PRO A 132 19.19 0.33 -19.29
N ASP A 133 18.07 -0.40 -19.33
CA ASP A 133 16.72 0.11 -19.04
C ASP A 133 16.41 0.18 -17.54
N GLN A 134 16.96 -0.71 -16.71
CA GLN A 134 16.88 -0.61 -15.24
C GLN A 134 17.80 0.48 -14.69
N ALA A 135 18.94 0.73 -15.35
CA ALA A 135 19.87 1.81 -15.00
C ALA A 135 19.28 3.23 -15.24
N LYS A 136 18.21 3.35 -16.03
CA LYS A 136 17.49 4.62 -16.28
C LYS A 136 16.35 4.90 -15.30
N ARG A 137 15.99 3.94 -14.43
CA ARG A 137 14.90 4.15 -13.46
C ARG A 137 15.41 5.02 -12.30
N PRO A 138 14.59 5.96 -11.79
CA PRO A 138 15.03 6.85 -10.73
C PRO A 138 15.33 6.04 -9.46
N MET A 139 16.61 5.95 -9.12
CA MET A 139 17.07 5.44 -7.84
C MET A 139 16.67 6.41 -6.74
N MET A 140 16.14 5.88 -5.65
CA MET A 140 15.63 6.64 -4.53
C MET A 140 16.33 6.20 -3.25
N GLU A 141 16.55 7.15 -2.35
CA GLU A 141 17.10 6.92 -1.02
C GLU A 141 16.11 7.40 0.03
N MET A 142 16.01 6.66 1.12
CA MET A 142 15.23 7.03 2.30
C MET A 142 16.17 7.15 3.49
N THR A 143 16.08 8.29 4.17
CA THR A 143 16.63 8.47 5.52
C THR A 143 15.50 8.93 6.42
N TYR A 144 15.08 8.08 7.35
CA TYR A 144 13.94 8.38 8.23
C TYR A 144 14.17 7.87 9.64
N ALA A 145 14.17 8.78 10.63
CA ALA A 145 14.37 8.45 12.04
C ALA A 145 15.61 7.54 12.28
N GLY A 146 16.70 7.83 11.57
CA GLY A 146 17.93 7.05 11.61
C GLY A 146 17.97 5.83 10.71
N LEU A 147 16.84 5.35 10.16
CA LEU A 147 16.82 4.24 9.20
C LEU A 147 17.30 4.69 7.84
N PHE A 148 18.05 3.82 7.18
CA PHE A 148 18.50 3.98 5.80
C PHE A 148 17.80 2.98 4.86
N GLY A 149 17.51 3.39 3.63
CA GLY A 149 17.03 2.48 2.59
C GLY A 149 17.28 3.00 1.19
N ARG A 150 17.41 2.07 0.24
CA ARG A 150 17.47 2.37 -1.20
C ARG A 150 16.36 1.64 -1.93
N GLY A 151 15.84 2.26 -2.98
CA GLY A 151 14.80 1.65 -3.79
C GLY A 151 14.70 2.21 -5.20
N LEU A 152 13.94 1.50 -6.02
CA LEU A 152 13.72 1.78 -7.43
C LEU A 152 12.22 1.86 -7.70
N GLU A 153 11.82 2.87 -8.47
CA GLU A 153 10.46 2.96 -8.98
C GLU A 153 10.34 2.13 -10.27
N CYS A 154 9.59 1.04 -10.19
CA CYS A 154 9.45 0.04 -11.25
C CYS A 154 7.99 -0.09 -11.67
N ASP A 155 7.58 0.68 -12.68
CA ASP A 155 6.24 0.71 -13.25
C ASP A 155 5.19 1.00 -12.16
N ASN A 156 4.48 -0.02 -11.69
CA ASN A 156 3.44 0.09 -10.65
C ASN A 156 3.89 -0.52 -9.31
N LEU A 157 5.20 -0.68 -9.12
CA LEU A 157 5.82 -1.20 -7.91
C LEU A 157 6.96 -0.29 -7.45
N PHE A 158 7.29 -0.43 -6.18
CA PHE A 158 8.48 0.15 -5.60
C PHE A 158 9.35 -0.97 -5.02
N ILE A 159 10.53 -1.17 -5.59
CA ILE A 159 11.46 -2.23 -5.16
C ILE A 159 12.42 -1.64 -4.15
N VAL A 160 12.43 -2.16 -2.93
CA VAL A 160 13.46 -1.84 -1.92
C VAL A 160 14.63 -2.78 -2.12
N LEU A 161 15.83 -2.23 -2.20
CA LEU A 161 17.05 -2.98 -2.49
C LEU A 161 17.65 -3.62 -1.23
N PRO A 162 18.44 -4.71 -1.39
CA PRO A 162 19.24 -5.27 -0.30
C PRO A 162 20.12 -4.20 0.35
N GLY A 163 20.42 -4.37 1.63
CA GLY A 163 21.15 -3.39 2.43
C GLY A 163 20.27 -2.35 3.11
N SER A 164 19.02 -2.18 2.67
CA SER A 164 18.04 -1.32 3.33
C SER A 164 17.67 -1.82 4.72
N GLU A 165 17.39 -0.91 5.65
CA GLU A 165 17.16 -1.20 7.05
C GLU A 165 15.67 -1.27 7.37
N VAL A 166 15.33 -2.22 8.25
CA VAL A 166 13.98 -2.47 8.74
C VAL A 166 14.03 -2.36 10.25
N ARG A 167 13.31 -1.39 10.82
CA ARG A 167 13.23 -1.21 12.27
C ARG A 167 12.77 -2.48 12.96
N VAL A 168 13.39 -2.89 14.05
CA VAL A 168 12.85 -3.93 14.94
C VAL A 168 11.79 -3.28 15.82
N LEU A 169 10.61 -3.87 15.89
CA LEU A 169 9.54 -3.41 16.78
C LEU A 169 9.45 -4.38 17.95
N GLY A 170 9.33 -3.83 19.16
CA GLY A 170 9.02 -4.64 20.35
C GLY A 170 7.57 -5.13 20.33
N GLU A 171 7.24 -6.03 21.25
CA GLU A 171 5.90 -6.66 21.39
C GLU A 171 4.76 -5.63 21.55
N ASN A 172 5.07 -4.42 22.03
CA ASN A 172 4.12 -3.31 22.21
C ASN A 172 4.14 -2.28 21.07
N GLY A 173 4.64 -2.65 19.89
CA GLY A 173 4.67 -1.76 18.73
C GLY A 173 3.27 -1.30 18.31
N ASN A 174 3.04 0.01 18.28
CA ASN A 174 1.83 0.65 17.73
C ASN A 174 1.81 0.67 16.19
N GLU A 175 2.24 -0.43 15.58
CA GLU A 175 2.16 -0.61 14.14
C GLU A 175 0.72 -0.90 13.71
N GLU A 176 0.38 -0.39 12.52
CA GLU A 176 -0.90 -0.72 11.90
C GLU A 176 -0.94 -2.21 11.52
N SER A 177 -2.12 -2.85 11.65
CA SER A 177 -2.31 -4.27 11.34
C SER A 177 -1.82 -4.68 9.95
N SER A 178 -1.98 -3.79 8.97
CA SER A 178 -1.53 -4.01 7.59
C SER A 178 -0.01 -3.96 7.45
N VAL A 179 0.68 -3.17 8.28
CA VAL A 179 2.15 -3.10 8.35
C VAL A 179 2.70 -4.35 9.05
N ARG A 180 2.12 -4.71 10.20
CA ARG A 180 2.44 -5.94 10.95
C ARG A 180 2.38 -7.17 10.06
N THR A 181 1.29 -7.34 9.32
CA THR A 181 1.09 -8.49 8.42
C THR A 181 2.18 -8.56 7.35
N ARG A 182 2.56 -7.42 6.77
CA ARG A 182 3.61 -7.38 5.74
C ARG A 182 4.99 -7.68 6.32
N ARG A 183 5.29 -7.19 7.53
CA ARG A 183 6.56 -7.46 8.22
C ARG A 183 6.69 -8.93 8.62
N ALA A 184 5.63 -9.53 9.15
CA ALA A 184 5.58 -10.96 9.44
C ALA A 184 5.84 -11.83 8.19
N ILE A 185 5.43 -11.35 7.00
CA ILE A 185 5.79 -12.02 5.73
C ILE A 185 7.29 -11.92 5.46
N LEU A 186 7.93 -10.77 5.71
CA LEU A 186 9.38 -10.63 5.53
C LEU A 186 10.16 -11.55 6.47
N GLU A 187 9.77 -11.59 7.75
CA GLU A 187 10.36 -12.47 8.76
C GLU A 187 10.19 -13.94 8.38
N LYS A 188 8.96 -14.35 8.04
CA LYS A 188 8.66 -15.73 7.64
C LYS A 188 9.45 -16.16 6.40
N ARG A 189 9.78 -15.23 5.50
CA ARG A 189 10.55 -15.51 4.29
C ARG A 189 12.07 -15.41 4.50
N GLY A 190 12.54 -15.07 5.69
CA GLY A 190 13.97 -15.04 5.99
C GLY A 190 14.75 -13.92 5.28
N VAL A 191 14.08 -12.86 4.83
CA VAL A 191 14.75 -11.75 4.12
C VAL A 191 15.37 -10.70 5.03
N LEU A 192 15.29 -10.89 6.35
CA LEU A 192 15.81 -9.98 7.37
C LEU A 192 16.97 -10.63 8.10
N THR A 193 18.11 -9.95 8.09
CA THR A 193 19.33 -10.38 8.81
C THR A 193 19.64 -9.38 9.92
N PRO A 194 19.98 -9.83 11.15
CA PRO A 194 20.49 -8.97 12.21
C PRO A 194 21.72 -8.17 11.76
N ILE A 195 21.85 -6.93 12.23
CA ILE A 195 23.05 -6.13 12.02
C ILE A 195 23.93 -6.27 13.27
N PRO A 196 25.18 -6.75 13.16
CA PRO A 196 26.06 -6.89 14.33
C PRO A 196 26.20 -5.58 15.11
N GLY A 197 25.95 -5.64 16.42
CA GLY A 197 26.04 -4.48 17.32
C GLY A 197 24.87 -3.49 17.24
N VAL A 198 23.81 -3.80 16.49
CA VAL A 198 22.63 -2.95 16.37
C VAL A 198 21.36 -3.75 16.68
N GLU A 199 20.62 -3.34 17.70
CA GLU A 199 19.43 -4.06 18.19
C GLU A 199 18.11 -3.49 17.67
N ASP A 200 18.09 -2.22 17.26
CA ASP A 200 16.86 -1.49 16.90
C ASP A 200 16.44 -1.68 15.44
N ARG A 201 17.22 -2.41 14.63
CA ARG A 201 16.95 -2.66 13.22
C ARG A 201 17.65 -3.91 12.68
N GLN A 202 17.10 -4.43 11.60
CA GLN A 202 17.64 -5.50 10.78
C GLN A 202 17.91 -4.98 9.37
N ARG A 203 18.61 -5.77 8.58
CA ARG A 203 18.96 -5.45 7.19
C ARG A 203 18.24 -6.40 6.24
N LEU A 204 17.69 -5.86 5.16
CA LEU A 204 17.19 -6.65 4.05
C LEU A 204 18.37 -7.32 3.34
N ASN A 205 18.32 -8.64 3.19
CA ASN A 205 19.32 -9.41 2.45
C ASN A 205 18.92 -9.66 0.99
N SER A 206 17.67 -9.39 0.63
CA SER A 206 17.12 -9.56 -0.72
C SER A 206 16.24 -8.36 -1.08
N ALA A 207 16.06 -8.12 -2.37
CA ALA A 207 15.19 -7.03 -2.81
C ALA A 207 13.72 -7.43 -2.64
N VAL A 208 12.91 -6.46 -2.24
CA VAL A 208 11.50 -6.67 -1.90
C VAL A 208 10.64 -5.68 -2.67
N ALA A 209 9.70 -6.21 -3.45
CA ALA A 209 8.74 -5.39 -4.18
C ALA A 209 7.53 -4.99 -3.31
N PHE A 210 7.27 -3.70 -3.23
CA PHE A 210 6.09 -3.11 -2.60
C PHE A 210 5.17 -2.48 -3.64
N TRP A 211 3.90 -2.31 -3.29
CA TRP A 211 2.92 -1.67 -4.17
C TRP A 211 3.17 -0.17 -4.34
N SER A 212 3.77 0.48 -3.35
CA SER A 212 4.13 1.89 -3.46
C SER A 212 5.27 2.27 -2.51
N LYS A 213 5.85 3.44 -2.76
CA LYS A 213 6.84 4.11 -1.89
C LYS A 213 6.33 4.28 -0.46
N SER A 214 5.04 4.61 -0.29
CA SER A 214 4.45 4.80 1.03
C SER A 214 4.39 3.47 1.80
N ILE A 215 3.95 2.39 1.16
CA ILE A 215 3.92 1.07 1.81
C ILE A 215 5.33 0.63 2.18
N ALA A 216 6.30 0.79 1.27
CA ALA A 216 7.70 0.49 1.57
C ALA A 216 8.19 1.25 2.80
N ALA A 217 8.03 2.58 2.82
CA ALA A 217 8.45 3.41 3.95
C ALA A 217 7.81 2.96 5.28
N ARG A 218 6.50 2.69 5.28
CA ARG A 218 5.75 2.25 6.46
C ARG A 218 6.22 0.88 6.96
N VAL A 219 6.49 -0.06 6.06
CA VAL A 219 6.99 -1.40 6.42
C VAL A 219 8.40 -1.32 7.00
N LEU A 220 9.30 -0.58 6.36
CA LEU A 220 10.68 -0.38 6.85
C LEU A 220 10.69 0.32 8.22
N ALA A 221 9.90 1.38 8.38
CA ALA A 221 9.87 2.18 9.60
C ALA A 221 9.05 1.56 10.74
N GLY A 222 8.09 0.68 10.43
CA GLY A 222 7.18 0.11 11.42
C GLY A 222 6.16 1.13 11.97
N SER A 223 5.95 2.24 11.27
CA SER A 223 5.05 3.33 11.68
C SER A 223 4.45 4.03 10.46
N HIS A 224 3.53 4.99 10.69
CA HIS A 224 2.99 5.80 9.61
C HIS A 224 4.06 6.78 9.08
N VAL A 225 4.50 6.56 7.84
CA VAL A 225 5.51 7.39 7.18
C VAL A 225 5.01 7.79 5.78
N PRO A 226 5.04 9.10 5.43
CA PRO A 226 4.65 9.57 4.10
C PRO A 226 5.64 9.11 3.03
N SER A 227 5.22 9.01 1.77
CA SER A 227 6.07 8.56 0.66
C SER A 227 7.21 9.52 0.31
N ASN A 228 7.12 10.81 0.69
CA ASN A 228 8.11 11.84 0.39
C ASN A 228 9.44 11.70 1.19
N VAL A 229 9.54 10.70 2.06
CA VAL A 229 10.83 10.31 2.69
C VAL A 229 11.78 9.67 1.69
N TRP A 230 11.26 9.12 0.59
CA TRP A 230 12.06 8.65 -0.53
C TRP A 230 12.43 9.82 -1.43
N ARG A 231 13.73 10.07 -1.60
CA ARG A 231 14.27 11.16 -2.40
C ARG A 231 15.08 10.60 -3.57
N PRO A 232 14.97 11.18 -4.78
CA PRO A 232 15.83 10.79 -5.89
C PRO A 232 17.30 10.94 -5.54
N ILE A 233 18.11 9.94 -5.86
CA ILE A 233 19.56 10.05 -5.83
C ILE A 233 19.97 10.81 -7.09
N HIS A 234 20.43 12.04 -6.92
CA HIS A 234 20.99 12.79 -8.05
C HIS A 234 22.33 12.15 -8.46
N PRO A 235 22.56 11.86 -9.76
CA PRO A 235 23.73 11.11 -10.23
C PRO A 235 25.07 11.80 -9.91
N TRP A 236 25.09 13.12 -9.66
CA TRP A 236 26.29 13.88 -9.32
C TRP A 236 26.73 13.79 -7.85
N ARG A 237 25.95 13.18 -6.95
CA ARG A 237 26.31 13.06 -5.52
C ARG A 237 27.25 11.90 -5.19
N SER A 238 27.63 11.09 -6.19
CA SER A 238 28.46 9.88 -5.98
C SER A 238 29.96 10.12 -6.24
N LEU A 239 30.39 11.36 -6.51
CA LEU A 239 31.78 11.73 -6.74
C LEU A 239 32.32 12.56 -5.57
N GLU A 240 32.39 11.97 -4.38
CA GLU A 240 33.43 12.34 -3.42
C GLU A 240 34.46 11.22 -3.42
N VAL A 241 35.39 11.34 -4.37
CA VAL A 241 36.66 10.61 -4.34
C VAL A 241 37.47 11.23 -3.21
N ILE A 242 37.79 10.40 -2.23
CA ILE A 242 38.74 10.71 -1.16
C ILE A 242 40.12 10.80 -1.82
N GLU A 243 40.75 11.99 -1.78
CA GLU A 243 42.21 12.12 -1.87
C GLU A 243 42.86 11.84 -0.51
#